data_AF-A0A2P7TSY8-F1
#
_entry.id   AF-A0A2P7TSY8-F1
#
_cell.length_a   1.000
_cell.length_b   1.000
_cell.length_c   1.000
_cell.angle_alpha   90.00
_cell.angle_beta   90.00
_cell.angle_gamma   90.00
#
_symmetry.space_group_name_H-M   'P 1'
#
loop_
_entity.id
_entity.type
_entity.pdbx_description
1 polymer ?
#
loop_
_entity_poly.entity_id
_entity_poly.type
_entity_poly.pdbx_seq_one_letter_code
_entity_poly.pdbx_strand_id
1 'polypeptide(L)'
;MFPNAYSASFFYNKTLLYLIAGANNSGLPQPQTGITTLVVCKTDGAQLPETENAFLANILKAVGLPGNQVQIVPFDLQKGKLPIATLLRNYRAKKIITFGFQPADLMLNITPQLYMPFELGETQILLADALNSMENNKSNKKALWEQLKQMFGI
;
A
#
# COMPACT_ATOMS: atom_id res chain seq x y z
N MET A 1 -31.54 36.08 1.43
CA MET A 1 -30.41 35.48 0.68
C MET A 1 -30.50 33.98 0.88
N PHE A 2 -31.02 33.24 -0.10
CA PHE A 2 -31.22 31.79 0.02
C PHE A 2 -29.89 31.07 -0.21
N PRO A 3 -29.50 30.08 0.60
CA PRO A 3 -28.28 29.33 0.38
C PRO A 3 -28.41 28.56 -0.93
N ASN A 4 -27.39 28.69 -1.79
CA ASN A 4 -27.35 28.06 -3.11
C ASN A 4 -27.33 26.54 -2.96
N ALA A 5 -28.43 25.87 -3.31
CA ALA A 5 -28.58 24.42 -3.26
C ALA A 5 -27.62 23.65 -4.20
N TYR A 6 -26.90 24.37 -5.06
CA TYR A 6 -25.85 23.84 -5.93
C TYR A 6 -24.44 24.01 -5.38
N SER A 7 -24.28 24.49 -4.14
CA SER A 7 -22.97 24.50 -3.52
C SER A 7 -22.49 23.06 -3.31
N ALA A 8 -21.34 22.72 -3.87
CA ALA A 8 -20.72 21.40 -3.71
C ALA A 8 -20.62 20.99 -2.23
N SER A 9 -20.46 21.97 -1.32
CA SER A 9 -20.48 21.77 0.15
C SER A 9 -21.73 21.06 0.68
N PHE A 10 -22.90 21.18 0.04
CA PHE A 10 -24.15 20.56 0.49
C PHE A 10 -24.21 19.06 0.17
N PHE A 11 -23.65 18.63 -0.96
CA PHE A 11 -23.64 17.22 -1.37
C PHE A 11 -22.69 16.36 -0.52
N TYR A 12 -21.63 16.94 0.06
CA TYR A 12 -20.68 16.19 0.90
C TYR A 12 -21.31 15.65 2.18
N ASN A 13 -22.22 16.40 2.80
CA ASN A 13 -22.79 16.02 4.09
C ASN A 13 -23.71 14.80 3.99
N LYS A 14 -24.36 14.59 2.83
CA LYS A 14 -25.33 13.50 2.62
C LYS A 14 -24.77 12.23 1.97
N THR A 15 -23.64 12.31 1.29
CA THR A 15 -23.22 11.20 0.41
C THR A 15 -22.22 10.25 1.04
N LEU A 16 -21.69 10.52 2.25
CA LEU A 16 -20.57 9.75 2.84
C LEU A 16 -19.39 9.61 1.86
N LEU A 17 -19.32 10.45 0.82
CA LEU A 17 -18.25 10.45 -0.14
C LEU A 17 -17.10 11.23 0.49
N TYR A 18 -16.03 10.51 0.81
CA TYR A 18 -14.80 11.09 1.30
C TYR A 18 -14.31 12.14 0.31
N LEU A 19 -14.19 13.39 0.76
CA LEU A 19 -13.41 14.40 0.08
C LEU A 19 -11.97 13.85 0.04
N ILE A 20 -11.47 13.51 -1.15
CA ILE A 20 -10.03 13.38 -1.37
C ILE A 20 -9.50 14.81 -1.34
N ALA A 21 -9.50 15.42 -0.14
CA ALA A 21 -8.80 16.66 0.12
C ALA A 21 -7.39 16.46 -0.44
N GLY A 22 -6.82 17.51 -1.02
CA GLY A 22 -5.41 17.55 -1.39
C GLY A 22 -4.59 17.27 -0.14
N ALA A 23 -4.45 15.99 0.19
CA ALA A 23 -3.62 15.51 1.25
C ALA A 23 -2.24 15.90 0.77
N ASN A 24 -1.73 16.98 1.35
CA ASN A 24 -0.32 17.25 1.44
C ASN A 24 0.27 15.99 2.10
N ASN A 25 0.53 14.95 1.29
CA ASN A 25 1.10 13.70 1.72
C ASN A 25 2.59 13.96 1.91
N SER A 26 2.89 14.81 2.89
CA SER A 26 4.22 15.24 3.31
C SER A 26 4.95 14.04 3.91
N GLY A 27 5.36 13.10 3.07
CA GLY A 27 6.01 11.87 3.51
C GLY A 27 6.05 10.74 2.49
N LEU A 28 5.24 10.77 1.42
CA LEU A 28 5.35 9.78 0.34
C LEU A 28 6.47 10.20 -0.63
N PRO A 29 7.45 9.33 -0.94
CA PRO A 29 8.50 9.63 -1.90
C PRO A 29 7.90 9.80 -3.29
N GLN A 30 8.48 10.68 -4.11
CA GLN A 30 8.01 10.89 -5.48
C GLN A 30 8.02 9.56 -6.26
N PRO A 31 7.02 9.31 -7.12
CA PRO A 31 6.99 8.12 -7.97
C PRO A 31 8.19 8.13 -8.91
N GLN A 32 8.98 7.04 -8.94
CA GLN A 32 10.05 6.90 -9.92
C GLN A 32 9.49 6.48 -11.29
N THR A 33 10.08 6.97 -12.36
CA THR A 33 9.64 6.68 -13.73
C THR A 33 9.94 5.21 -14.08
N GLY A 34 8.92 4.45 -14.48
CA GLY A 34 9.08 3.05 -14.92
C GLY A 34 8.83 1.98 -13.85
N ILE A 35 8.32 2.36 -12.67
CA ILE A 35 7.93 1.40 -11.64
C ILE A 35 6.70 0.60 -12.07
N THR A 36 6.79 -0.72 -11.93
CA THR A 36 5.64 -1.62 -12.12
C THR A 36 5.07 -2.10 -10.79
N THR A 37 5.90 -2.13 -9.74
CA THR A 37 5.56 -2.68 -8.42
C THR A 37 5.84 -1.65 -7.32
N LEU A 38 4.84 -1.34 -6.53
CA LEU A 38 4.96 -0.51 -5.34
C LEU A 38 4.93 -1.40 -4.09
N VAL A 39 5.88 -1.18 -3.19
CA VAL A 39 5.92 -1.85 -1.90
C VAL A 39 5.76 -0.80 -0.82
N VAL A 40 4.75 -0.94 0.02
CA VAL A 40 4.49 -0.04 1.15
C VAL A 40 4.70 -0.80 2.44
N CYS A 41 5.58 -0.31 3.30
CA CYS A 41 5.89 -0.96 4.56
C CYS A 41 5.51 -0.05 5.73
N LYS A 42 4.78 -0.61 6.69
CA LYS A 42 4.49 0.06 7.96
C LYS A 42 5.78 0.17 8.76
N THR A 43 6.11 1.37 9.19
CA THR A 43 7.24 1.64 10.11
C THR A 43 6.79 2.65 11.16
N ASP A 44 7.36 2.58 12.37
CA ASP A 44 7.16 3.57 13.44
C ASP A 44 8.18 4.74 13.35
N GLY A 45 8.92 4.86 12.23
CA GLY A 45 9.94 5.89 12.04
C GLY A 45 10.07 6.40 10.60
N ALA A 46 10.99 7.34 10.38
CA ALA A 46 11.25 7.90 9.05
C ALA A 46 11.90 6.89 8.07
N GLN A 47 12.46 5.80 8.58
CA GLN A 47 13.14 4.77 7.81
C GLN A 47 12.74 3.37 8.30
N LEU A 48 12.86 2.39 7.41
CA LEU A 48 12.74 0.98 7.76
C LEU A 48 13.98 0.54 8.57
N PRO A 49 13.82 -0.26 9.63
CA PRO A 49 14.94 -0.92 10.30
C PRO A 49 15.79 -1.69 9.29
N GLU A 50 17.10 -1.72 9.50
CA GLU A 50 18.04 -2.42 8.61
C GLU A 50 17.67 -3.89 8.44
N THR A 51 17.24 -4.55 9.51
CA THR A 51 16.76 -5.95 9.50
C THR A 51 15.56 -6.14 8.57
N GLU A 52 14.56 -5.26 8.65
CA GLU A 52 13.37 -5.33 7.80
C GLU A 52 13.70 -5.03 6.34
N ASN A 53 14.60 -4.06 6.10
CA ASN A 53 15.07 -3.74 4.76
C ASN A 53 15.86 -4.90 4.13
N ALA A 54 16.72 -5.57 4.90
CA ALA A 54 17.43 -6.77 4.46
C ALA A 54 16.48 -7.93 4.18
N PHE A 55 15.46 -8.12 5.02
CA PHE A 55 14.43 -9.14 4.81
C PHE A 55 13.61 -8.86 3.54
N LEU A 56 13.17 -7.61 3.35
CA LEU A 56 12.46 -7.19 2.14
C LEU A 56 13.34 -7.35 0.89
N ALA A 57 14.61 -6.96 0.95
CA ALA A 57 15.55 -7.13 -0.15
C ALA A 57 15.74 -8.61 -0.51
N ASN A 58 15.75 -9.52 0.47
CA ASN A 58 15.80 -10.96 0.21
C ASN A 58 14.52 -11.47 -0.46
N ILE A 59 13.35 -10.98 -0.05
CA ILE A 59 12.08 -11.29 -0.73
C ILE A 59 12.14 -10.80 -2.18
N LEU A 60 12.47 -9.53 -2.41
CA LEU A 60 12.52 -8.95 -3.75
C LEU A 60 13.54 -9.65 -4.67
N LYS A 61 14.71 -10.00 -4.13
CA LYS A 61 15.71 -10.82 -4.83
C LYS A 61 15.15 -12.19 -5.20
N ALA A 62 14.43 -12.83 -4.29
CA ALA A 62 13.81 -14.12 -4.55
C ALA A 62 12.74 -14.02 -5.66
N VAL A 63 11.93 -12.93 -5.69
CA VAL A 63 10.94 -12.67 -6.76
C VAL A 63 11.63 -12.35 -8.10
N GLY A 64 12.95 -12.16 -8.12
CA GLY A 64 13.68 -11.80 -9.34
C GLY A 64 13.31 -10.42 -9.87
N LEU A 65 12.77 -9.53 -9.01
CA LEU A 65 12.39 -8.19 -9.44
C LEU A 65 13.65 -7.33 -9.60
N PRO A 66 13.86 -6.71 -10.77
CA PRO A 66 14.94 -5.75 -10.91
C PRO A 66 14.62 -4.57 -9.98
N GLY A 67 15.56 -4.20 -9.10
CA GLY A 67 15.38 -3.12 -8.13
C GLY A 67 14.99 -1.77 -8.74
N ASN A 68 15.11 -1.62 -10.07
CA ASN A 68 14.72 -0.44 -10.83
C ASN A 68 13.22 -0.40 -11.19
N GLN A 69 12.45 -1.48 -10.97
CA GLN A 69 11.01 -1.55 -11.21
C GLN A 69 10.18 -1.62 -9.92
N VAL A 70 10.86 -1.62 -8.77
CA VAL A 70 10.25 -1.72 -7.45
C VAL A 70 10.56 -0.47 -6.66
N GLN A 71 9.53 0.22 -6.19
CA GLN A 71 9.70 1.32 -5.24
C GLN A 71 9.22 0.90 -3.86
N ILE A 72 10.11 1.06 -2.88
CA ILE A 72 9.82 0.82 -1.46
C ILE A 72 9.44 2.15 -0.82
N VAL A 73 8.29 2.16 -0.14
CA VAL A 73 7.73 3.33 0.54
C VAL A 73 7.52 2.99 2.00
N PRO A 74 8.41 3.43 2.90
CA PRO A 74 8.12 3.41 4.32
C PRO A 74 6.99 4.38 4.62
N PHE A 75 5.96 3.94 5.34
CA PHE A 75 4.87 4.79 5.77
C PHE A 75 4.56 4.57 7.25
N ASP A 76 4.38 5.68 7.95
CA ASP A 76 4.13 5.73 9.38
C ASP A 76 2.66 6.03 9.66
N LEU A 77 1.97 5.06 10.29
CA LEU A 77 0.55 5.20 10.64
C LEU A 77 0.30 6.26 11.72
N GLN A 78 1.31 6.66 12.49
CA GLN A 78 1.21 7.78 13.43
C GLN A 78 0.96 9.11 12.70
N LYS A 79 1.39 9.22 11.44
CA LYS A 79 1.14 10.40 10.59
C LYS A 79 -0.28 10.44 10.01
N GLY A 80 -1.05 9.37 10.18
CA GLY A 80 -2.44 9.25 9.73
C GLY A 80 -2.69 8.00 8.90
N LYS A 81 -3.90 7.95 8.30
CA LYS A 81 -4.30 6.86 7.41
C LYS A 81 -3.69 7.05 6.02
N LEU A 82 -3.43 5.95 5.32
CA LEU A 82 -2.91 5.96 3.95
C LEU A 82 -3.99 5.47 2.98
N PRO A 83 -4.76 6.36 2.33
CA PRO A 83 -5.76 5.93 1.38
C PRO A 83 -5.10 5.18 0.22
N ILE A 84 -5.56 3.96 -0.07
CA ILE A 84 -5.07 3.19 -1.22
C ILE A 84 -5.23 3.96 -2.53
N ALA A 85 -6.29 4.79 -2.64
CA ALA A 85 -6.57 5.62 -3.79
C ALA A 85 -5.44 6.62 -4.09
N THR A 86 -4.76 7.11 -3.04
CA THR A 86 -3.59 7.98 -3.17
C THR A 86 -2.42 7.23 -3.82
N LEU A 87 -2.20 5.97 -3.42
CA LEU A 87 -1.15 5.14 -3.98
C LEU A 87 -1.41 4.85 -5.48
N LEU A 88 -2.66 4.48 -5.79
CA LEU A 88 -3.09 4.21 -7.16
C LEU A 88 -2.94 5.45 -8.06
N ARG A 89 -3.37 6.62 -7.58
CA ARG A 89 -3.29 7.88 -8.34
C ARG A 89 -1.85 8.35 -8.54
N ASN A 90 -1.01 8.26 -7.51
CA ASN A 90 0.34 8.83 -7.54
C ASN A 90 1.35 7.93 -8.26
N TYR A 91 1.29 6.63 -8.03
CA TYR A 91 2.31 5.70 -8.55
C TYR A 91 1.87 4.97 -9.81
N ARG A 92 0.54 4.81 -10.04
CA ARG A 92 -0.01 4.02 -11.16
C ARG A 92 0.67 2.65 -11.33
N ALA A 93 1.05 2.03 -10.22
CA ALA A 93 1.72 0.74 -10.23
C ALA A 93 0.72 -0.35 -10.62
N LYS A 94 1.18 -1.35 -11.39
CA LYS A 94 0.37 -2.53 -11.74
C LYS A 94 0.23 -3.48 -10.55
N LYS A 95 1.19 -3.43 -9.63
CA LYS A 95 1.26 -4.31 -8.47
C LYS A 95 1.55 -3.48 -7.23
N ILE A 96 0.79 -3.66 -6.17
CA ILE A 96 1.01 -3.01 -4.87
C ILE A 96 1.06 -4.08 -3.79
N ILE A 97 2.10 -4.04 -2.96
CA ILE A 97 2.26 -4.94 -1.82
C ILE A 97 2.35 -4.09 -0.57
N THR A 98 1.51 -4.36 0.43
CA THR A 98 1.50 -3.62 1.69
C THR A 98 1.86 -4.53 2.85
N PHE A 99 2.83 -4.14 3.66
CA PHE A 99 3.30 -4.89 4.83
C PHE A 99 2.88 -4.21 6.13
N GLY A 100 2.15 -4.93 6.98
CA GLY A 100 1.74 -4.48 8.31
C GLY A 100 0.53 -3.55 8.33
N PHE A 101 -0.19 -3.44 7.21
CA PHE A 101 -1.41 -2.63 7.09
C PHE A 101 -2.65 -3.49 7.22
N GLN A 102 -3.65 -2.99 7.94
CA GLN A 102 -4.99 -3.53 7.89
C GLN A 102 -5.81 -2.83 6.80
N PRO A 103 -6.88 -3.47 6.27
CA PRO A 103 -7.75 -2.84 5.28
C PRO A 103 -8.31 -1.48 5.73
N ALA A 104 -8.62 -1.36 7.02
CA ALA A 104 -9.12 -0.12 7.62
C ALA A 104 -8.08 1.02 7.63
N ASP A 105 -6.79 0.70 7.70
CA ASP A 105 -5.69 1.68 7.62
C ASP A 105 -5.54 2.22 6.21
N LEU A 106 -5.83 1.38 5.22
CA LEU A 106 -5.80 1.69 3.79
C LEU A 106 -7.07 2.40 3.28
N MET A 107 -8.02 2.65 4.19
CA MET A 107 -9.36 3.17 3.88
C MET A 107 -10.08 2.34 2.81
N LEU A 108 -9.87 1.02 2.85
CA LEU A 108 -10.58 0.08 2.00
C LEU A 108 -11.96 -0.20 2.58
N ASN A 109 -13.00 -0.10 1.73
CA ASN A 109 -14.37 -0.50 2.06
C ASN A 109 -14.62 -2.01 1.85
N ILE A 110 -13.56 -2.78 1.59
CA ILE A 110 -13.58 -4.22 1.40
C ILE A 110 -12.76 -4.89 2.50
N THR A 111 -13.05 -6.16 2.78
CA THR A 111 -12.30 -7.00 3.73
C THR A 111 -11.45 -8.03 2.97
N PRO A 112 -10.34 -7.62 2.34
CA PRO A 112 -9.44 -8.55 1.68
C PRO A 112 -8.76 -9.44 2.71
N GLN A 113 -8.51 -10.68 2.33
CA GLN A 113 -7.82 -11.65 3.17
C GLN A 113 -6.30 -11.39 3.13
N LEU A 114 -5.64 -11.50 4.28
CA LEU A 114 -4.18 -11.42 4.35
C LEU A 114 -3.56 -12.54 3.50
N TYR A 115 -2.45 -12.22 2.84
CA TYR A 115 -1.77 -13.12 1.92
C TYR A 115 -2.62 -13.56 0.73
N MET A 116 -3.66 -12.81 0.37
CA MET A 116 -4.43 -13.08 -0.83
C MET A 116 -4.42 -11.84 -1.72
N PRO A 117 -3.82 -11.90 -2.92
CA PRO A 117 -3.86 -10.79 -3.83
C PRO A 117 -5.29 -10.61 -4.36
N PHE A 118 -5.74 -9.37 -4.42
CA PHE A 118 -7.01 -8.99 -5.04
C PHE A 118 -6.77 -7.89 -6.06
N GLU A 119 -7.67 -7.80 -7.04
CA GLU A 119 -7.58 -6.81 -8.10
C GLU A 119 -8.46 -5.61 -7.76
N LEU A 120 -7.89 -4.42 -7.95
CA LEU A 120 -8.60 -3.16 -7.82
C LEU A 120 -8.31 -2.33 -9.08
N GLY A 121 -9.21 -2.44 -10.06
CA GLY A 121 -9.00 -1.89 -11.39
C GLY A 121 -7.93 -2.68 -12.16
N GLU A 122 -6.91 -1.99 -12.65
CA GLU A 122 -5.76 -2.60 -13.35
C GLU A 122 -4.58 -2.93 -12.40
N THR A 123 -4.78 -2.74 -11.10
CA THR A 123 -3.75 -2.91 -10.09
C THR A 123 -4.06 -4.11 -9.20
N GLN A 124 -3.10 -5.02 -9.08
CA GLN A 124 -3.16 -6.15 -8.15
C GLN A 124 -2.56 -5.75 -6.81
N ILE A 125 -3.30 -5.93 -5.73
CA ILE A 125 -2.93 -5.49 -4.38
C ILE A 125 -2.83 -6.70 -3.46
N LEU A 126 -1.75 -6.78 -2.69
CA LEU A 126 -1.51 -7.83 -1.70
C LEU A 126 -1.29 -7.22 -0.32
N LEU A 127 -2.11 -7.62 0.66
CA LEU A 127 -1.90 -7.28 2.06
C LEU A 127 -1.13 -8.41 2.75
N ALA A 128 -0.12 -8.05 3.53
CA ALA A 128 0.69 -8.95 4.33
C ALA A 128 0.86 -8.42 5.76
N ASP A 129 1.20 -9.30 6.70
CA ASP A 129 1.60 -8.88 8.05
C ASP A 129 2.85 -8.00 8.02
N ALA A 130 3.10 -7.34 9.15
CA ALA A 130 4.30 -6.52 9.32
C ALA A 130 5.57 -7.37 9.19
N LEU A 131 6.63 -6.79 8.64
CA LEU A 131 7.90 -7.50 8.39
C LEU A 131 8.46 -8.10 9.70
N ASN A 132 8.45 -7.34 10.79
CA ASN A 132 8.82 -7.81 12.13
C ASN A 132 7.98 -9.03 12.61
N SER A 133 6.65 -8.99 12.46
CA SER A 133 5.79 -10.12 12.84
C SER A 133 6.05 -11.36 11.99
N MET A 134 6.35 -11.16 10.71
CA MET A 134 6.69 -12.24 9.79
C MET A 134 8.06 -12.83 10.08
N GLU A 135 9.02 -12.04 10.57
CA GLU A 135 10.39 -12.49 10.84
C GLU A 135 10.42 -13.73 11.73
N ASN A 136 9.55 -13.73 12.75
CA ASN A 136 9.39 -14.77 13.76
C ASN A 136 8.54 -15.97 13.30
N ASN A 137 7.77 -15.85 12.20
CA ASN A 137 6.83 -16.87 11.76
C ASN A 137 7.15 -17.43 10.36
N LYS A 138 7.81 -18.59 10.33
CA LYS A 138 8.18 -19.30 9.09
C LYS A 138 6.98 -19.65 8.20
N SER A 139 5.79 -19.86 8.77
CA SER A 139 4.58 -20.18 8.00
C SER A 139 4.11 -18.99 7.18
N ASN A 140 4.07 -17.81 7.80
CA ASN A 140 3.66 -16.57 7.15
C ASN A 140 4.62 -16.16 6.03
N LYS A 141 5.93 -16.38 6.22
CA LYS A 141 6.95 -16.18 5.17
C LYS A 141 6.68 -17.05 3.95
N LYS A 142 6.35 -18.34 4.16
CA LYS A 142 6.02 -19.26 3.07
C LYS A 142 4.71 -18.86 2.37
N ALA A 143 3.67 -18.53 3.12
CA ALA A 143 2.39 -18.09 2.56
C ALA A 143 2.55 -16.85 1.67
N LEU A 144 3.25 -15.81 2.16
CA LEU A 144 3.58 -14.64 1.35
C LEU A 144 4.35 -15.03 0.08
N TRP A 145 5.36 -15.88 0.24
CA TRP A 145 6.24 -16.27 -0.86
C TRP A 145 5.49 -16.99 -1.97
N GLU A 146 4.61 -17.94 -1.62
CA GLU A 146 3.75 -18.63 -2.58
C GLU A 146 2.83 -17.67 -3.33
N GLN A 147 2.34 -16.65 -2.64
CA GLN A 147 1.41 -15.67 -3.21
C GLN A 147 2.12 -14.65 -4.08
N LEU A 148 3.34 -14.27 -3.72
CA LEU A 148 4.22 -13.49 -4.59
C LEU A 148 4.56 -14.28 -5.85
N LYS A 149 4.90 -15.57 -5.75
CA LYS A 149 5.11 -16.41 -6.95
C LYS A 149 3.90 -16.41 -7.87
N GLN A 150 2.70 -16.62 -7.33
CA GLN A 150 1.46 -16.57 -8.12
C GLN A 150 1.22 -15.18 -8.73
N MET A 151 1.41 -14.12 -7.94
CA MET A 151 1.26 -12.74 -8.37
C MET A 151 2.24 -12.35 -9.48
N PHE A 152 3.47 -12.90 -9.46
CA PHE A 152 4.52 -12.60 -10.43
C PHE A 152 4.70 -13.67 -11.52
N GLY A 153 3.98 -14.78 -11.45
CA GLY A 153 4.03 -15.87 -12.44
C GLY A 153 5.35 -16.65 -12.45
N ILE A 154 5.94 -16.88 -11.28
CA ILE A 154 7.28 -17.51 -11.08
C ILE A 154 7.18 -18.89 -10.44
#